data_AF-A0A2V3WCR5-F1
#
_entry.id   AF-A0A2V3WCR5-F1
#
_cell.length_a   1.000
_cell.length_b   1.000
_cell.length_c   1.000
_cell.angle_alpha   90.00
_cell.angle_beta   90.00
_cell.angle_gamma   90.00
#
_symmetry.space_group_name_H-M   'P 1'
#
loop_
_entity.id
_entity.type
_entity.pdbx_description
1 polymer ?
#
loop_
_entity_poly.entity_id
_entity_poly.type
_entity_poly.pdbx_seq_one_letter_code
_entity_poly.pdbx_strand_id
1 'polypeptide(L)'
;MKIAIVYASMTGNTEMIAEEFKAYFDKHSVEYQSYHINHDDFFAFDLTDYDAILFGSYTYGDGELPFELEDFYDELDDEDLSGKIFSLFGSCDSFYPLYGVALDILADKFTAQGATVVGEYLKVDLAPDGEDIKQVHALADTFLNATK
;
A
#
# COMPACT_ATOMS: atom_id res chain seq x y z
N MET A 1 8.42 -3.00 16.84
CA MET A 1 7.56 -3.15 15.67
C MET A 1 7.96 -2.09 14.67
N LYS A 2 8.39 -2.49 13.49
CA LYS A 2 8.80 -1.61 12.41
C LYS A 2 7.67 -1.53 11.38
N ILE A 3 7.19 -0.33 11.14
CA ILE A 3 6.11 -0.05 10.19
C ILE A 3 6.68 0.70 8.98
N ALA A 4 6.31 0.27 7.78
CA ALA A 4 6.56 1.01 6.55
C ALA A 4 5.26 1.47 5.89
N ILE A 5 5.30 2.65 5.28
CA ILE A 5 4.31 3.12 4.30
C ILE A 5 5.04 3.19 2.95
N VAL A 6 4.79 2.21 2.08
CA VAL A 6 5.45 2.09 0.78
C VAL A 6 4.42 2.39 -0.30
N TYR A 7 4.73 3.19 -1.32
CA TYR A 7 3.76 3.50 -2.36
C TYR A 7 4.37 3.81 -3.73
N ALA A 8 3.60 3.55 -4.78
CA ALA A 8 3.82 4.05 -6.14
C ALA A 8 2.74 5.06 -6.52
N SER A 9 3.11 6.13 -7.22
CA SER A 9 2.20 7.24 -7.57
C SER A 9 2.68 7.98 -8.81
N MET A 10 1.87 8.00 -9.88
CA MET A 10 2.21 8.72 -11.11
C MET A 10 1.77 10.19 -11.10
N THR A 11 0.55 10.47 -10.65
CA THR A 11 -0.03 11.83 -10.67
C THR A 11 -0.24 12.42 -9.27
N GLY A 12 0.28 11.77 -8.22
CA GLY A 12 0.24 12.27 -6.84
C GLY A 12 -0.96 11.80 -6.02
N ASN A 13 -2.00 11.22 -6.60
CA ASN A 13 -3.20 10.87 -5.83
C ASN A 13 -2.96 9.76 -4.79
N THR A 14 -2.24 8.69 -5.16
CA THR A 14 -1.87 7.63 -4.20
C THR A 14 -0.93 8.17 -3.12
N GLU A 15 -0.02 9.07 -3.49
CA GLU A 15 0.82 9.79 -2.53
C GLU A 15 0.00 10.62 -1.56
N MET A 16 -1.03 11.35 -2.01
CA MET A 16 -1.92 12.10 -1.11
C MET A 16 -2.60 11.17 -0.09
N ILE A 17 -3.02 9.97 -0.49
CA ILE A 17 -3.57 8.98 0.44
C ILE A 17 -2.49 8.52 1.44
N ALA A 18 -1.26 8.28 0.99
CA ALA A 18 -0.14 7.94 1.86
C ALA A 18 0.15 9.07 2.88
N GLU A 19 0.10 10.33 2.47
CA GLU A 19 0.25 11.50 3.36
C GLU A 19 -0.85 11.55 4.44
N GLU A 20 -2.08 11.16 4.13
CA GLU A 20 -3.14 11.05 5.15
C GLU A 20 -2.85 9.94 6.18
N PHE A 21 -2.27 8.80 5.76
CA PHE A 21 -1.79 7.78 6.70
C PHE A 21 -0.64 8.30 7.57
N LYS A 22 0.33 9.00 6.98
CA LYS A 22 1.46 9.62 7.70
C LYS A 22 0.95 10.60 8.76
N ALA A 23 0.05 11.51 8.38
CA ALA A 23 -0.56 12.47 9.29
C ALA A 23 -1.36 11.79 10.42
N TYR A 24 -2.06 10.69 10.11
CA TYR A 24 -2.76 9.89 11.12
C TYR A 24 -1.78 9.27 12.12
N PHE A 25 -0.70 8.65 11.64
CA PHE A 25 0.32 8.03 12.50
C PHE A 25 1.06 9.05 13.37
N ASP A 26 1.44 10.20 12.80
CA ASP A 26 2.07 11.30 13.55
C ASP A 26 1.18 11.77 14.71
N LYS A 27 -0.11 11.99 14.41
CA LYS A 27 -1.11 12.40 15.41
C LYS A 27 -1.28 11.39 16.55
N HIS A 28 -1.08 10.10 16.26
CA HIS A 28 -1.18 9.01 17.24
C HIS A 28 0.17 8.56 17.79
N SER A 29 1.26 9.28 17.48
CA SER A 29 2.62 8.97 17.93
C SER A 29 3.06 7.54 17.56
N VAL A 30 2.67 7.10 16.36
CA VAL A 30 3.12 5.83 15.77
C VAL A 30 4.38 6.09 14.98
N GLU A 31 5.46 5.35 15.27
CA GLU A 31 6.70 5.43 14.50
C GLU A 31 6.58 4.63 13.20
N TYR A 32 6.98 5.23 12.07
CA TYR A 32 7.00 4.60 10.75
C TYR A 32 8.15 5.15 9.91
N GLN A 33 8.44 4.45 8.80
CA GLN A 33 9.26 4.94 7.69
C GLN A 33 8.39 4.97 6.43
N SER A 34 8.66 5.86 5.49
CA SER A 34 7.88 5.96 4.26
C SER A 34 8.77 6.00 3.02
N TYR A 35 8.33 5.32 1.97
CA TYR A 35 9.10 5.16 0.73
C TYR A 35 8.20 5.31 -0.49
N HIS A 36 8.64 6.12 -1.43
CA HIS A 36 8.07 6.22 -2.76
C HIS A 36 8.90 5.39 -3.73
N ILE A 37 8.31 4.33 -4.27
CA ILE A 37 8.96 3.43 -5.24
C ILE A 37 9.38 4.26 -6.47
N ASN A 38 10.57 3.98 -7.02
CA ASN A 38 11.30 4.76 -8.03
C ASN A 38 11.86 6.12 -7.62
N HIS A 39 11.52 6.66 -6.45
CA HIS A 39 12.10 7.92 -5.95
C HIS A 39 13.07 7.69 -4.80
N ASP A 40 12.77 6.70 -3.96
CA ASP A 40 13.62 6.27 -2.85
C ASP A 40 14.33 4.94 -3.18
N ASP A 41 15.47 4.70 -2.53
CA ASP A 41 16.23 3.45 -2.62
C ASP A 41 15.55 2.39 -1.75
N PHE A 42 14.49 1.77 -2.29
CA PHE A 42 13.66 0.78 -1.62
C PHE A 42 13.22 -0.31 -2.60
N PHE A 43 13.50 -1.57 -2.28
CA PHE A 43 13.28 -2.73 -3.14
C PHE A 43 12.45 -3.80 -2.42
N ALA A 44 12.10 -4.87 -3.14
CA ALA A 44 11.25 -5.93 -2.59
C ALA A 44 11.86 -6.57 -1.32
N PHE A 45 13.18 -6.81 -1.33
CA PHE A 45 13.88 -7.41 -0.19
C PHE A 45 13.82 -6.54 1.08
N ASP A 46 13.70 -5.22 0.96
CA ASP A 46 13.62 -4.32 2.12
C ASP A 46 12.31 -4.51 2.91
N LEU A 47 11.25 -5.07 2.29
CA LEU A 47 10.03 -5.47 3.01
C LEU A 47 10.34 -6.49 4.12
N THR A 48 11.41 -7.27 3.98
CA THR A 48 11.82 -8.25 4.98
C THR A 48 12.25 -7.63 6.31
N ASP A 49 12.65 -6.36 6.31
CA ASP A 49 13.07 -5.62 7.49
C ASP A 49 11.91 -5.04 8.32
N TYR A 50 10.68 -5.11 7.81
CA TYR A 50 9.48 -4.55 8.45
C TYR A 50 8.55 -5.65 8.99
N ASP A 51 7.87 -5.33 10.08
CA ASP A 51 6.86 -6.21 10.70
C ASP A 51 5.48 -5.99 10.05
N ALA A 52 5.18 -4.74 9.66
CA ALA A 52 3.91 -4.37 9.06
C ALA A 52 4.08 -3.29 7.98
N ILE A 53 3.34 -3.42 6.88
CA ILE A 53 3.49 -2.57 5.70
C ILE A 53 2.11 -2.10 5.20
N LEU A 54 1.95 -0.79 5.08
CA LEU A 54 0.90 -0.18 4.28
C LEU A 54 1.43 0.00 2.86
N PHE A 55 0.85 -0.69 1.89
CA PHE A 55 1.33 -0.69 0.51
C PHE A 55 0.33 0.01 -0.43
N GLY A 56 0.79 1.11 -1.04
CA GLY A 56 0.02 1.99 -1.90
C GLY A 56 0.31 1.77 -3.37
N SER A 57 -0.71 1.61 -4.21
CA SER A 57 -0.52 1.55 -5.66
C SER A 57 -1.67 2.18 -6.43
N TYR A 58 -1.43 2.62 -7.66
CA TYR A 58 -2.47 2.94 -8.62
C TYR A 58 -2.61 1.79 -9.63
N THR A 59 -3.63 1.84 -10.49
CA THR A 59 -3.77 0.87 -11.59
C THR A 59 -3.45 1.55 -12.90
N TYR A 60 -2.68 0.88 -13.77
CA TYR A 60 -2.31 1.39 -15.08
C TYR A 60 -3.12 0.74 -16.20
N GLY A 61 -3.45 1.52 -17.23
CA GLY A 61 -4.10 1.03 -18.45
C GLY A 61 -5.33 0.15 -18.21
N ASP A 62 -5.29 -1.06 -18.75
CA ASP A 62 -6.38 -2.04 -18.68
C ASP A 62 -6.22 -2.98 -17.47
N GLY A 63 -6.00 -2.43 -16.28
CA GLY A 63 -5.97 -3.20 -15.03
C GLY A 63 -4.58 -3.73 -14.64
N GLU A 64 -3.52 -3.16 -15.21
CA GLU A 64 -2.15 -3.60 -15.03
C GLU A 64 -1.50 -2.95 -13.80
N LEU A 65 -0.41 -3.55 -13.34
CA LEU A 65 0.46 -2.90 -12.36
C LEU A 65 1.10 -1.65 -12.99
N PRO A 66 1.37 -0.61 -12.18
CA PRO A 66 2.30 0.46 -12.54
C PRO A 66 3.61 -0.10 -13.08
N PHE A 67 4.16 0.51 -14.12
CA PHE A 67 5.43 0.08 -14.70
C PHE A 67 6.56 0.04 -13.65
N GLU A 68 6.58 1.01 -12.74
CA GLU A 68 7.52 1.07 -11.61
C GLU A 68 7.40 -0.08 -10.61
N LEU A 69 6.30 -0.82 -10.64
CA LEU A 69 6.04 -1.95 -9.77
C LEU A 69 6.25 -3.30 -10.45
N GLU A 70 6.49 -3.36 -11.76
CA GLU A 70 6.70 -4.64 -12.46
C GLU A 70 7.95 -5.37 -11.94
N ASP A 71 9.11 -4.69 -11.94
CA ASP A 71 10.36 -5.27 -11.42
C ASP A 71 10.23 -5.61 -9.93
N PHE A 72 9.65 -4.69 -9.14
CA PHE A 72 9.40 -4.91 -7.71
C PHE A 72 8.50 -6.14 -7.47
N TYR A 73 7.49 -6.33 -8.31
CA TYR A 73 6.57 -7.46 -8.22
C TYR A 73 7.24 -8.79 -8.56
N ASP A 74 8.13 -8.81 -9.56
CA ASP A 74 8.88 -10.00 -9.93
C ASP A 74 9.88 -10.38 -8.82
N GLU A 75 10.59 -9.40 -8.24
CA GLU A 75 11.54 -9.61 -7.14
C GLU A 75 10.89 -10.23 -5.89
N LEU A 76 9.61 -9.98 -5.64
CA LEU A 76 8.87 -10.61 -4.53
C LEU A 76 8.86 -12.14 -4.59
N ASP A 77 9.13 -12.77 -5.75
CA ASP A 77 9.21 -14.25 -5.82
C ASP A 77 10.36 -14.84 -5.00
N ASP A 78 11.37 -14.04 -4.68
CA ASP A 78 12.54 -14.46 -3.92
C ASP A 78 12.43 -14.14 -2.41
N GLU A 79 11.34 -13.48 -1.98
CA GLU A 79 11.19 -12.93 -0.64
C GLU A 79 10.21 -13.73 0.25
N ASP A 80 10.62 -14.03 1.48
CA ASP A 80 9.75 -14.65 2.49
C ASP A 80 9.06 -13.56 3.34
N LEU A 81 7.76 -13.39 3.12
CA LEU A 81 6.93 -12.44 3.84
C LEU A 81 6.14 -13.10 4.99
N SER A 82 6.50 -14.32 5.39
CA SER A 82 5.86 -15.04 6.48
C SER A 82 5.83 -14.23 7.78
N GLY A 83 4.63 -14.08 8.34
CA GLY A 83 4.41 -13.36 9.59
C GLY A 83 4.37 -11.83 9.47
N LYS A 84 4.49 -11.29 8.25
CA LYS A 84 4.32 -9.84 8.00
C LYS A 84 2.87 -9.49 7.80
N ILE A 85 2.49 -8.31 8.24
CA ILE A 85 1.13 -7.79 8.09
C ILE A 85 1.11 -6.75 6.97
N PHE A 86 0.17 -6.89 6.04
CA PHE A 86 -0.01 -5.95 4.94
C PHE A 86 -1.41 -5.37 4.95
N SER A 87 -1.54 -4.10 4.58
CA SER A 87 -2.81 -3.50 4.20
C SER A 87 -2.59 -2.66 2.95
N LEU A 88 -3.55 -2.68 2.02
CA LEU A 88 -3.39 -2.02 0.73
C LEU A 88 -4.29 -0.79 0.58
N PHE A 89 -3.80 0.20 -0.12
CA PHE A 89 -4.54 1.40 -0.48
C PHE A 89 -4.14 1.87 -1.89
N GLY A 90 -4.96 2.72 -2.50
CA GLY A 90 -4.65 3.18 -3.85
C GLY A 90 -5.63 4.16 -4.42
N SER A 91 -5.11 5.08 -5.23
CA SER A 91 -5.94 5.86 -6.14
C SER A 91 -6.33 5.01 -7.34
N CYS A 92 -7.61 5.04 -7.64
CA CYS A 92 -8.28 4.33 -8.73
C CYS A 92 -9.01 5.37 -9.60
N ASP A 93 -9.58 4.94 -10.72
CA ASP A 93 -10.36 5.82 -11.59
C ASP A 93 -11.61 5.08 -12.07
N SER A 94 -12.78 5.51 -11.59
CA SER A 94 -14.08 4.93 -11.93
C SER A 94 -14.47 5.12 -13.40
N PHE A 95 -13.75 5.94 -14.15
CA PHE A 95 -13.88 6.05 -15.60
C PHE A 95 -13.49 4.73 -16.30
N TYR A 96 -12.60 3.95 -15.71
CA TYR A 96 -12.17 2.66 -16.25
C TYR A 96 -12.98 1.51 -15.62
N PRO A 97 -13.30 0.45 -16.39
CA PRO A 97 -14.04 -0.69 -15.86
C PRO A 97 -13.25 -1.51 -14.83
N LEU A 98 -11.92 -1.42 -14.87
CA LEU A 98 -11.02 -2.19 -14.03
C LEU A 98 -10.54 -1.32 -12.86
N TYR A 99 -11.38 -1.27 -11.82
CA TYR A 99 -11.20 -0.39 -10.67
C TYR A 99 -10.28 -1.00 -9.60
N GLY A 100 -9.05 -0.49 -9.52
CA GLY A 100 -8.09 -0.83 -8.46
C GLY A 100 -7.56 -2.27 -8.53
N VAL A 101 -7.52 -2.87 -9.73
CA VAL A 101 -7.11 -4.27 -9.94
C VAL A 101 -5.66 -4.53 -9.52
N ALA A 102 -4.80 -3.52 -9.63
CA ALA A 102 -3.41 -3.61 -9.16
C ALA A 102 -3.31 -3.99 -7.67
N LEU A 103 -4.26 -3.53 -6.83
CA LEU A 103 -4.26 -3.89 -5.40
C LEU A 103 -4.61 -5.36 -5.19
N ASP A 104 -5.52 -5.90 -6.01
CA ASP A 104 -5.90 -7.31 -5.94
C ASP A 104 -4.70 -8.19 -6.36
N ILE A 105 -3.99 -7.82 -7.44
CA ILE A 105 -2.77 -8.49 -7.91
C ILE A 105 -1.67 -8.50 -6.83
N LEU A 106 -1.42 -7.34 -6.21
CA LEU A 106 -0.41 -7.22 -5.15
C LEU A 106 -0.79 -8.02 -3.91
N ALA A 107 -2.07 -8.00 -3.50
CA ALA A 107 -2.54 -8.75 -2.36
C ALA A 107 -2.37 -10.26 -2.53
N ASP A 108 -2.69 -10.78 -3.72
CA ASP A 108 -2.50 -12.19 -4.07
C ASP A 108 -1.01 -12.57 -4.00
N LYS A 109 -0.12 -11.73 -4.52
CA LYS A 109 1.33 -11.94 -4.47
C LYS A 109 1.88 -11.92 -3.05
N PHE A 110 1.53 -10.93 -2.23
CA PHE A 110 1.97 -10.86 -0.83
C PHE A 110 1.49 -12.08 -0.04
N THR A 111 0.24 -12.48 -0.25
CA THR A 111 -0.33 -13.68 0.40
C THR A 111 0.38 -14.95 -0.04
N ALA A 112 0.71 -15.07 -1.34
CA ALA A 112 1.49 -16.20 -1.87
C ALA A 112 2.88 -16.31 -1.23
N GLN A 113 3.48 -15.18 -0.85
CA GLN A 113 4.76 -15.12 -0.11
C GLN A 113 4.63 -15.23 1.41
N GLY A 114 3.43 -15.59 1.93
CA GLY A 114 3.22 -15.88 3.35
C GLY A 114 2.80 -14.67 4.20
N ALA A 115 2.61 -13.49 3.60
CA ALA A 115 2.08 -12.33 4.32
C ALA A 115 0.63 -12.55 4.75
N THR A 116 0.22 -11.85 5.81
CA THR A 116 -1.18 -11.71 6.21
C THR A 116 -1.69 -10.35 5.74
N VAL A 117 -2.54 -10.35 4.72
CA VAL A 117 -3.23 -9.13 4.28
C VAL A 117 -4.46 -8.89 5.15
N VAL A 118 -4.58 -7.69 5.72
CA VAL A 118 -5.64 -7.30 6.66
C VAL A 118 -6.43 -6.09 6.17
N GLY A 119 -7.69 -6.03 6.56
CA GLY A 119 -8.61 -4.97 6.13
C GLY A 119 -9.11 -5.15 4.69
N GLU A 120 -10.12 -4.35 4.33
CA GLU A 120 -10.51 -4.18 2.93
C GLU A 120 -9.55 -3.19 2.27
N TYR A 121 -9.21 -3.42 1.00
CA TYR A 121 -8.33 -2.52 0.26
C TYR A 121 -8.99 -1.16 0.11
N LEU A 122 -8.31 -0.09 0.52
CA LEU A 122 -8.84 1.25 0.36
C LEU A 122 -8.64 1.73 -1.08
N LYS A 123 -9.71 1.68 -1.88
CA LYS A 123 -9.74 2.12 -3.28
C LYS A 123 -10.44 3.49 -3.37
N VAL A 124 -9.66 4.56 -3.54
CA VAL A 124 -10.14 5.95 -3.63
C VAL A 124 -10.26 6.38 -5.08
N ASP A 125 -11.36 7.04 -5.46
CA ASP A 125 -11.54 7.54 -6.83
C ASP A 125 -10.79 8.87 -7.01
N LEU A 126 -9.70 8.84 -7.77
CA LEU A 126 -8.77 9.95 -7.96
C LEU A 126 -8.17 10.45 -6.63
N ALA A 127 -8.33 11.73 -6.31
CA ALA A 127 -7.76 12.35 -5.12
C ALA A 127 -8.68 12.15 -3.90
N PRO A 128 -8.13 11.87 -2.70
CA PRO A 128 -8.96 11.63 -1.52
C PRO A 128 -9.75 12.87 -1.10
N ASP A 129 -11.02 12.65 -0.77
CA ASP A 129 -11.91 13.65 -0.18
C ASP A 129 -12.15 13.43 1.33
N GLY A 130 -13.06 14.21 1.92
CA GLY A 130 -13.36 14.14 3.35
C GLY A 130 -13.96 12.81 3.83
N GLU A 131 -14.66 12.07 2.97
CA GLU A 131 -15.15 10.72 3.29
C GLU A 131 -14.03 9.69 3.13
N ASP A 132 -13.16 9.84 2.12
CA ASP A 132 -11.98 8.98 1.95
C ASP A 132 -11.02 9.08 3.13
N ILE A 133 -10.81 10.28 3.68
CA ILE A 133 -9.98 10.48 4.88
C ILE A 133 -10.53 9.69 6.09
N LYS A 134 -11.86 9.56 6.23
CA LYS A 134 -12.44 8.73 7.29
C LYS A 134 -12.13 7.25 7.07
N GLN A 135 -12.12 6.80 5.81
CA GLN A 135 -11.77 5.43 5.46
C GLN A 135 -10.28 5.16 5.68
N VAL A 136 -9.40 6.13 5.37
CA VAL A 136 -7.96 6.09 5.72
C VAL A 136 -7.80 5.83 7.21
N HIS A 137 -8.47 6.60 8.06
CA HIS A 137 -8.38 6.43 9.52
C HIS A 137 -8.90 5.05 9.96
N ALA A 138 -10.02 4.58 9.40
CA ALA A 138 -10.57 3.28 9.74
C ALA A 138 -9.64 2.12 9.33
N LEU A 139 -9.00 2.22 8.16
CA LEU A 139 -8.02 1.25 7.72
C LEU A 139 -6.75 1.30 8.58
N ALA A 140 -6.29 2.50 8.95
CA ALA A 140 -5.15 2.70 9.84
C ALA A 140 -5.40 2.04 11.21
N ASP A 141 -6.59 2.20 11.78
CA ASP A 141 -6.97 1.53 13.03
C ASP A 141 -7.01 0.01 12.89
N THR A 142 -7.55 -0.49 11.79
CA THR A 142 -7.60 -1.93 11.49
C THR A 142 -6.19 -2.51 11.39
N PHE A 143 -5.33 -1.84 10.62
CA PHE A 143 -3.93 -2.18 10.46
C PHE A 143 -3.21 -2.20 11.81
N LEU A 144 -3.23 -1.11 12.58
CA LEU A 144 -2.56 -1.02 13.88
C LEU A 144 -3.09 -1.99 14.94
N ASN A 145 -4.35 -2.45 14.83
CA ASN A 145 -4.89 -3.47 15.73
C ASN A 145 -4.40 -4.88 15.36
N ALA A 146 -4.18 -5.16 14.07
CA ALA A 146 -3.63 -6.44 13.64
C ALA A 146 -2.16 -6.61 14.05
N THR A 147 -1.44 -5.51 14.26
CA THR A 147 -0.02 -5.54 14.63
C THR A 147 0.25 -5.63 16.14
N LYS A 148 -0.78 -5.77 16.98
CA LYS A 148 -0.66 -5.89 18.46
C LYS A 148 -0.57 -7.34 18.90
#